data_AF-A0A0L0G2W3-F1
#
_entry.id   AF-A0A0L0G2W3-F1
#
_cell.length_a   1.000
_cell.length_b   1.000
_cell.length_c   1.000
_cell.angle_alpha   90.00
_cell.angle_beta   90.00
_cell.angle_gamma   90.00
#
_symmetry.space_group_name_H-M   'P 1'
#
loop_
_entity.id
_entity.type
_entity.pdbx_description
1 polymer ?
#
loop_
_entity_poly.entity_id
_entity_poly.type
_entity_poly.pdbx_seq_one_letter_code
_entity_poly.pdbx_strand_id
1 'polypeptide(L)'
;MSVVKDNMDDDLDSLLFVEEKFHREGFQEGLNFGREAAGQEAHMYGMAKGDQLASELGFYRGFASMWGALLNEGEACGNSSPMPRAGKVLTAFQAQLDEIDTTIAITPHNTDLPKLFARLRTKFRQCTTLLKVDQNHRSAAPPHFIRLADDAGY
;
A
#
# COMPACT_ATOMS: atom_id res chain seq x y z
N MET A 1 54.43 18.63 44.63
CA MET A 1 54.50 17.30 44.01
C MET A 1 53.18 16.59 44.29
N SER A 2 52.17 16.73 43.42
CA SER A 2 50.93 15.93 43.44
C SER A 2 50.04 16.32 42.26
N VAL A 3 50.26 15.75 41.06
CA VAL A 3 49.30 15.86 39.93
C VAL A 3 49.36 14.61 39.03
N VAL A 4 49.56 13.39 39.56
CA VAL A 4 49.62 12.18 38.70
C VAL A 4 48.79 11.02 39.23
N LYS A 5 48.09 11.18 40.36
CA LYS A 5 47.38 10.06 41.00
C LYS A 5 45.91 9.91 40.57
N ASP A 6 45.27 10.98 40.10
CA ASP A 6 43.85 10.94 39.72
C ASP A 6 43.62 10.36 38.31
N ASN A 7 44.51 10.61 37.34
CA ASN A 7 44.33 10.10 35.97
C ASN A 7 44.41 8.57 35.85
N MET A 8 45.26 7.90 36.63
CA MET A 8 45.48 6.45 36.47
C MET A 8 44.32 5.64 37.07
N ASP A 9 43.72 6.12 38.16
CA ASP A 9 42.54 5.50 38.76
C ASP A 9 41.31 5.73 37.86
N ASP A 10 41.13 6.92 37.28
CA ASP A 10 40.08 7.21 36.29
C ASP A 10 40.22 6.36 35.00
N ASP A 11 41.45 6.15 34.51
CA ASP A 11 41.73 5.33 33.32
C ASP A 11 41.45 3.83 33.58
N LEU A 12 41.75 3.33 34.77
CA LEU A 12 41.49 1.94 35.15
C LEU A 12 40.01 1.69 35.43
N ASP A 13 39.32 2.65 36.04
CA ASP A 13 37.86 2.63 36.20
C ASP A 13 37.18 2.68 34.82
N SER A 14 37.68 3.51 33.90
CA SER A 14 37.18 3.51 32.51
C SER A 14 37.32 2.14 31.87
N LEU A 15 38.51 1.51 31.95
CA LEU A 15 38.77 0.18 31.39
C LEU A 15 37.86 -0.91 31.97
N LEU A 16 37.52 -0.82 33.27
CA LEU A 16 36.60 -1.75 33.94
C LEU A 16 35.18 -1.68 33.36
N PHE A 17 34.73 -0.49 32.92
CA PHE A 17 33.39 -0.26 32.36
C PHE A 17 33.36 -0.19 30.83
N VAL A 18 34.48 -0.39 30.14
CA VAL A 18 34.58 -0.31 28.67
C VAL A 18 33.59 -1.27 27.98
N GLU A 19 33.45 -2.50 28.46
CA GLU A 19 32.52 -3.48 27.88
C GLU A 19 31.07 -3.00 27.98
N GLU A 20 30.65 -2.54 29.17
CA GLU A 20 29.30 -2.05 29.38
C GLU A 20 29.01 -0.80 28.54
N LYS A 21 30.01 0.08 28.39
CA LYS A 21 29.92 1.26 27.52
C LYS A 21 29.71 0.86 26.06
N PHE A 22 30.52 -0.03 25.50
CA PHE A 22 30.36 -0.49 24.12
C PHE A 22 29.06 -1.26 23.90
N HIS A 23 28.62 -2.06 24.87
CA HIS A 23 27.34 -2.76 24.78
C HIS A 23 26.16 -1.77 24.74
N ARG A 24 26.20 -0.74 25.59
CA ARG A 24 25.18 0.32 25.61
C ARG A 24 25.19 1.15 24.34
N GLU A 25 26.37 1.54 23.87
CA GLU A 25 26.55 2.32 22.64
C GLU A 25 26.06 1.52 21.43
N GLY A 26 26.49 0.26 21.27
CA GLY A 26 26.06 -0.60 20.17
C GLY A 26 24.56 -0.91 20.21
N PHE A 27 23.96 -1.09 21.39
CA PHE A 27 22.51 -1.24 21.52
C PHE A 27 21.77 0.03 21.09
N GLN A 28 22.22 1.20 21.54
CA GLN A 28 21.59 2.47 21.20
C GLN A 28 21.74 2.79 19.71
N GLU A 29 22.92 2.52 19.14
CA GLU A 29 23.19 2.66 17.71
C GLU A 29 22.30 1.74 16.87
N GLY A 30 22.24 0.44 17.22
CA GLY A 30 21.38 -0.52 16.54
C GLY A 30 19.89 -0.17 16.62
N LEU A 31 19.44 0.33 17.78
CA LEU A 31 18.06 0.81 17.92
C LEU A 31 17.76 2.04 17.06
N ASN A 32 18.68 3.00 17.01
CA ASN A 32 18.52 4.22 16.21
C ASN A 32 18.51 3.87 14.71
N PHE A 33 19.49 3.08 14.27
CA PHE A 33 19.57 2.60 12.90
C PHE A 33 18.30 1.84 12.49
N GLY A 34 17.86 0.89 13.32
CA GLY A 34 16.64 0.12 13.06
C GLY A 34 15.40 0.98 12.97
N ARG A 35 15.28 2.01 13.81
CA ARG A 35 14.15 2.96 13.77
C ARG A 35 14.14 3.78 12.48
N GLU A 36 15.29 4.28 12.06
CA GLU A 36 15.43 5.07 10.83
C GLU A 36 15.16 4.22 9.59
N ALA A 37 15.76 3.04 9.51
CA ALA A 37 15.55 2.09 8.43
C ALA A 37 14.08 1.68 8.32
N ALA A 38 13.44 1.32 9.43
CA ALA A 38 12.02 0.95 9.46
C ALA A 38 11.11 2.11 9.01
N GLY A 39 11.45 3.35 9.36
CA GLY A 39 10.70 4.53 8.92
C GLY A 39 10.78 4.75 7.41
N GLN A 40 11.97 4.62 6.82
CA GLN A 40 12.18 4.75 5.38
C GLN A 40 11.49 3.62 4.61
N GLU A 41 11.66 2.38 5.05
CA GLU A 41 11.04 1.21 4.44
C GLU A 41 9.50 1.32 4.47
N ALA A 42 8.93 1.67 5.63
CA ALA A 42 7.49 1.85 5.76
C ALA A 42 6.95 2.96 4.84
N HIS A 43 7.68 4.06 4.70
CA HIS A 43 7.29 5.15 3.80
C HIS A 43 7.29 4.73 2.34
N MET A 44 8.39 4.11 1.87
CA MET A 44 8.50 3.62 0.50
C MET A 44 7.44 2.56 0.19
N TYR A 45 7.24 1.61 1.11
CA TYR A 45 6.23 0.58 0.98
C TYR A 45 4.82 1.19 0.89
N GLY A 46 4.51 2.17 1.75
CA GLY A 46 3.24 2.89 1.74
C GLY A 46 2.99 3.61 0.41
N MET A 47 3.98 4.32 -0.13
CA MET A 47 3.87 5.01 -1.41
C MET A 47 3.62 4.04 -2.57
N ALA A 48 4.44 2.98 -2.67
CA ALA A 48 4.32 1.98 -3.73
C ALA A 48 2.96 1.26 -3.67
N LYS A 49 2.52 0.91 -2.45
CA LYS A 49 1.23 0.24 -2.26
C LYS A 49 0.06 1.17 -2.54
N GLY A 50 0.16 2.44 -2.13
CA GLY A 50 -0.84 3.46 -2.40
C GLY A 50 -1.04 3.68 -3.89
N ASP A 51 0.04 3.84 -4.65
CA ASP A 51 -0.01 4.01 -6.11
C ASP A 51 -0.68 2.81 -6.80
N GLN A 52 -0.29 1.59 -6.41
CA GLN A 52 -0.91 0.36 -6.93
C GLN A 52 -2.43 0.34 -6.71
N LEU A 53 -2.88 0.65 -5.49
CA LEU A 53 -4.30 0.63 -5.13
C LEU A 53 -5.08 1.78 -5.80
N ALA A 54 -4.48 2.96 -5.91
CA ALA A 54 -5.08 4.12 -6.55
C ALA A 54 -5.27 3.90 -8.06
N SER A 55 -4.26 3.35 -8.74
CA SER A 55 -4.36 2.98 -10.16
C SER A 55 -5.44 1.93 -10.40
N GLU A 56 -5.52 0.92 -9.54
CA GLU A 56 -6.57 -0.11 -9.62
C GLU A 56 -7.97 0.51 -9.45
N LEU A 57 -8.14 1.38 -8.46
CA LEU A 57 -9.42 2.04 -8.20
C LEU A 57 -9.85 2.95 -9.37
N GLY A 58 -8.90 3.72 -9.92
CA GLY A 58 -9.14 4.58 -11.09
C GLY A 58 -9.60 3.78 -12.32
N PHE A 59 -8.96 2.65 -12.60
CA PHE A 59 -9.38 1.75 -13.68
C PHE A 59 -10.82 1.24 -13.48
N TYR A 60 -11.15 0.78 -12.28
CA TYR A 60 -12.49 0.27 -11.98
C TYR A 60 -13.57 1.34 -12.09
N ARG A 61 -13.29 2.58 -11.70
CA ARG A 61 -14.20 3.71 -11.90
C ARG A 61 -14.45 3.98 -13.39
N GLY A 62 -13.39 4.00 -14.20
CA GLY A 62 -13.50 4.17 -15.65
C GLY A 62 -14.34 3.07 -16.28
N PHE A 63 -14.10 1.82 -15.89
CA PHE A 63 -14.91 0.68 -16.31
C PHE A 63 -16.39 0.85 -15.92
N ALA A 64 -16.67 1.17 -14.66
CA ALA A 64 -18.03 1.29 -14.16
C ALA A 64 -18.82 2.43 -14.83
N SER A 65 -18.16 3.57 -15.08
CA SER A 65 -18.75 4.72 -15.76
C SER A 65 -19.04 4.41 -17.23
N MET A 66 -18.07 3.85 -17.96
CA MET A 66 -18.21 3.50 -19.37
C MET A 66 -19.33 2.49 -19.59
N TRP A 67 -19.33 1.38 -18.84
CA TRP A 67 -20.38 0.37 -18.97
C TRP A 67 -21.74 0.84 -18.50
N GLY A 68 -21.78 1.77 -17.53
CA GLY A 68 -23.03 2.41 -17.12
C GLY A 68 -23.65 3.20 -18.26
N ALA A 69 -22.86 3.98 -18.99
CA ALA A 69 -23.32 4.72 -20.16
C ALA A 69 -23.77 3.79 -21.30
N LEU A 70 -22.96 2.78 -21.64
CA LEU A 70 -23.25 1.84 -22.73
C LEU A 70 -24.53 1.03 -22.50
N LEU A 71 -24.79 0.59 -21.27
CA LEU A 71 -26.02 -0.13 -20.93
C LEU A 71 -27.26 0.77 -21.04
N ASN A 72 -27.15 2.03 -20.59
CA ASN A 72 -28.25 3.00 -20.70
C ASN A 72 -28.55 3.36 -22.16
N GLU A 73 -27.52 3.54 -23.01
CA GLU A 73 -27.68 3.80 -24.45
C GLU A 73 -28.26 2.60 -25.19
N GLY A 74 -27.82 1.38 -24.85
CA GLY A 74 -28.35 0.14 -25.42
C GLY A 74 -29.82 -0.09 -25.12
N GLU A 75 -30.28 0.28 -23.92
CA GLU A 75 -31.70 0.30 -23.54
C GLU A 75 -32.49 1.37 -24.30
N ALA A 76 -31.91 2.56 -24.50
CA ALA A 76 -32.56 3.66 -25.23
C ALA A 76 -32.71 3.39 -26.74
N CYS A 77 -31.76 2.67 -27.35
CA CYS A 77 -31.78 2.36 -28.79
C CYS A 77 -32.48 1.03 -29.14
N GLY A 78 -32.95 0.24 -28.18
CA GLY A 78 -33.65 -1.04 -28.43
C GLY A 78 -32.82 -2.13 -29.13
N ASN A 79 -31.51 -1.92 -29.27
CA ASN A 79 -30.62 -2.72 -30.12
C ASN A 79 -29.91 -3.87 -29.39
N SER A 80 -30.17 -4.06 -28.09
CA SER A 80 -29.57 -5.13 -27.30
C SER A 80 -30.60 -5.81 -26.41
N SER A 81 -30.49 -7.14 -26.26
CA SER A 81 -31.20 -7.87 -25.22
C SER A 81 -30.94 -7.18 -23.88
N PRO A 82 -31.97 -6.70 -23.14
CA PRO A 82 -31.74 -6.05 -21.87
C PRO A 82 -30.98 -7.04 -20.99
N MET A 83 -29.85 -6.59 -20.45
CA MET A 83 -29.02 -7.37 -19.54
C MET A 83 -29.22 -6.86 -18.10
N PRO A 84 -30.45 -6.96 -17.54
CA PRO A 84 -30.80 -6.38 -16.24
C PRO A 84 -29.96 -6.98 -15.12
N ARG A 85 -29.39 -8.17 -15.33
CA ARG A 85 -28.47 -8.81 -14.40
C ARG A 85 -27.11 -8.11 -14.35
N ALA A 86 -26.55 -7.65 -15.47
CA ALA A 86 -25.30 -6.87 -15.43
C ALA A 86 -25.53 -5.48 -14.86
N GLY A 87 -26.63 -4.80 -15.21
CA GLY A 87 -26.96 -3.48 -14.64
C GLY A 87 -26.99 -3.53 -13.10
N LYS A 88 -27.69 -4.51 -12.51
CA LYS A 88 -27.73 -4.68 -11.05
C LYS A 88 -26.37 -4.92 -10.42
N VAL A 89 -25.53 -5.76 -11.03
CA VAL A 89 -24.18 -6.04 -10.52
C VAL A 89 -23.28 -4.82 -10.66
N LEU A 90 -23.44 -4.03 -11.74
CA LEU A 90 -22.71 -2.80 -11.98
C LEU A 90 -23.06 -1.71 -10.96
N THR A 91 -24.34 -1.53 -10.62
CA THR A 91 -24.77 -0.61 -9.55
C THR A 91 -24.20 -1.05 -8.19
N ALA A 92 -24.22 -2.36 -7.90
CA ALA A 92 -23.62 -2.89 -6.68
C ALA A 92 -22.09 -2.77 -6.66
N PHE A 93 -21.45 -2.72 -7.84
CA PHE A 93 -20.01 -2.47 -7.98
C PHE A 93 -19.67 -1.00 -7.75
N GLN A 94 -20.46 -0.08 -8.31
CA GLN A 94 -20.36 1.37 -8.07
C GLN A 94 -20.52 1.70 -6.58
N ALA A 95 -21.55 1.17 -5.92
CA ALA A 95 -21.75 1.39 -4.48
C ALA A 95 -20.56 0.92 -3.63
N GLN A 96 -19.85 -0.13 -4.07
CA GLN A 96 -18.66 -0.60 -3.37
C GLN A 96 -17.42 0.28 -3.64
N LEU A 97 -17.33 0.92 -4.80
CA LEU A 97 -16.30 1.94 -5.06
C LEU A 97 -16.49 3.13 -4.10
N ASP A 98 -17.73 3.58 -3.91
CA ASP A 98 -18.07 4.68 -3.00
C ASP A 98 -17.79 4.33 -1.52
N GLU A 99 -18.03 3.08 -1.12
CA GLU A 99 -17.69 2.57 0.22
C GLU A 99 -16.18 2.65 0.47
N ILE A 100 -15.35 2.34 -0.53
CA ILE A 100 -13.89 2.39 -0.43
C ILE A 100 -13.43 3.84 -0.28
N ASP A 101 -13.98 4.77 -1.05
CA ASP A 101 -13.63 6.20 -0.92
C ASP A 101 -13.95 6.73 0.47
N THR A 102 -15.14 6.40 0.97
CA THR A 102 -15.60 6.79 2.31
C THR A 102 -14.67 6.21 3.38
N THR A 103 -14.24 4.96 3.22
CA THR A 103 -13.32 4.30 4.13
C THR A 103 -11.95 4.97 4.16
N ILE A 104 -11.40 5.28 2.98
CA ILE A 104 -10.10 5.96 2.84
C ILE A 104 -10.16 7.37 3.46
N ALA A 105 -11.28 8.09 3.29
CA ALA A 105 -11.45 9.44 3.80
C ALA A 105 -11.60 9.51 5.34
N ILE A 106 -12.32 8.55 5.94
CA ILE A 106 -12.66 8.60 7.37
C ILE A 106 -11.66 7.84 8.24
N THR A 107 -11.06 6.75 7.74
CA THR A 107 -10.21 5.87 8.56
C THR A 107 -8.96 5.43 7.79
N PRO A 108 -7.91 6.27 7.75
CA PRO A 108 -6.66 5.98 7.05
C PRO A 108 -5.89 4.77 7.64
N HIS A 109 -6.19 4.35 8.87
CA HIS A 109 -5.61 3.16 9.51
C HIS A 109 -6.53 1.93 9.49
N ASN A 110 -7.50 1.86 8.56
CA ASN A 110 -8.44 0.75 8.53
C ASN A 110 -7.77 -0.55 8.07
N THR A 111 -7.64 -1.52 8.99
CA THR A 111 -7.12 -2.87 8.73
C THR A 111 -7.97 -3.68 7.74
N ASP A 112 -9.21 -3.27 7.46
CA ASP A 112 -10.12 -3.94 6.55
C ASP A 112 -10.02 -3.48 5.09
N LEU A 113 -9.20 -2.46 4.77
CA LEU A 113 -9.02 -1.97 3.41
C LEU A 113 -8.63 -3.08 2.41
N PRO A 114 -7.70 -4.01 2.73
CA PRO A 114 -7.39 -5.13 1.83
C PRO A 114 -8.59 -6.05 1.56
N LYS A 115 -9.49 -6.23 2.56
CA LYS A 115 -10.72 -7.03 2.40
C LYS A 115 -11.70 -6.35 1.46
N LEU A 116 -11.83 -5.03 1.55
CA LEU A 116 -12.66 -4.23 0.64
C LEU A 116 -12.17 -4.36 -0.82
N PHE A 117 -10.87 -4.24 -1.06
CA PHE A 117 -10.27 -4.44 -2.39
C PHE A 117 -10.45 -5.88 -2.90
N ALA A 118 -10.30 -6.90 -2.04
CA ALA A 118 -10.55 -8.29 -2.43
C ALA A 118 -12.01 -8.53 -2.87
N ARG A 119 -12.95 -7.93 -2.13
CA ARG A 119 -14.38 -7.95 -2.50
C ARG A 119 -14.62 -7.20 -3.81
N LEU A 120 -13.91 -6.09 -4.04
CA LEU A 120 -14.07 -5.24 -5.22
C LEU A 120 -13.63 -6.00 -6.48
N ARG A 121 -12.43 -6.60 -6.45
CA ARG A 121 -11.92 -7.48 -7.51
C ARG A 121 -12.87 -8.62 -7.84
N THR A 122 -13.55 -9.16 -6.82
CA THR A 122 -14.52 -10.26 -7.00
C THR A 122 -15.76 -9.79 -7.74
N LYS A 123 -16.31 -8.62 -7.37
CA LYS A 123 -17.43 -8.01 -8.11
C LYS A 123 -17.02 -7.62 -9.53
N PHE A 124 -15.81 -7.09 -9.73
CA PHE A 124 -15.29 -6.78 -11.06
C PHE A 124 -15.29 -8.02 -11.97
N ARG A 125 -14.74 -9.15 -11.50
CA ARG A 125 -14.81 -10.43 -12.24
C ARG A 125 -16.23 -10.87 -12.56
N GLN A 126 -17.16 -10.63 -11.64
CA GLN A 126 -18.57 -10.91 -11.87
C GLN A 126 -19.15 -10.03 -12.98
N CYS A 127 -18.82 -8.73 -12.99
CA CYS A 127 -19.22 -7.80 -14.05
C CYS A 127 -18.67 -8.23 -15.41
N THR A 128 -17.36 -8.49 -15.52
CA THR A 128 -16.72 -8.86 -16.79
C THR A 128 -17.25 -10.17 -17.35
N THR A 129 -17.55 -11.15 -16.49
CA THR A 129 -18.17 -12.42 -16.89
C THR A 129 -19.56 -12.22 -17.47
N LEU A 130 -20.37 -11.35 -16.86
CA LEU A 130 -21.71 -11.04 -17.37
C LEU A 130 -21.64 -10.26 -18.68
N LEU A 131 -20.74 -9.27 -18.77
CA LEU A 131 -20.58 -8.41 -19.94
C LEU A 131 -19.81 -9.08 -21.10
N LYS A 132 -19.26 -10.29 -20.89
CA LYS A 132 -18.42 -11.02 -21.86
C LYS A 132 -17.20 -10.21 -22.34
N VAL A 133 -16.54 -9.51 -21.40
CA VAL A 133 -15.39 -8.64 -21.67
C VAL A 133 -14.12 -9.29 -21.15
N ASP A 134 -13.03 -9.17 -21.91
CA ASP A 134 -11.71 -9.65 -21.50
C ASP A 134 -11.17 -8.92 -20.26
N GLN A 135 -10.55 -9.66 -19.34
CA GLN A 135 -10.17 -9.18 -18.00
C GLN A 135 -8.76 -8.59 -17.93
N ASN A 136 -8.19 -8.14 -19.05
CA ASN A 136 -6.81 -7.64 -19.12
C ASN A 136 -6.64 -6.31 -18.36
N HIS A 137 -6.53 -6.41 -17.04
CA HIS A 137 -6.02 -5.34 -16.19
C HIS A 137 -4.49 -5.34 -16.35
N ARG A 138 -3.98 -4.47 -17.22
CA ARG A 138 -2.54 -4.24 -17.25
C ARG A 138 -2.21 -3.37 -16.03
N SER A 139 -1.87 -3.98 -14.89
CA SER A 139 -1.10 -3.25 -13.90
C SER A 139 0.20 -2.87 -14.59
N ALA A 140 0.40 -1.58 -14.83
CA ALA A 140 1.67 -1.11 -15.34
C ALA A 140 2.76 -1.64 -14.41
N ALA A 141 3.86 -2.13 -14.99
CA ALA A 141 5.03 -2.52 -14.21
C ALA A 141 5.33 -1.40 -13.20
N PRO A 142 5.68 -1.75 -11.95
CA PRO A 142 5.97 -0.74 -10.94
C PRO A 142 6.96 0.26 -11.52
N PRO A 143 6.70 1.57 -11.41
CA PRO A 143 7.57 2.56 -12.01
C PRO A 143 9.02 2.39 -11.52
N HIS A 144 9.97 2.64 -12.42
CA HIS A 144 11.39 2.22 -12.39
C HIS A 144 12.17 2.57 -11.10
N PHE A 145 11.63 3.40 -10.21
CA PHE A 145 12.26 3.80 -8.95
C PHE A 145 12.24 2.71 -7.84
N ILE A 146 11.60 1.57 -8.06
CA ILE A 146 11.60 0.45 -7.09
C ILE A 146 12.86 -0.44 -7.18
N ARG A 147 13.71 -0.29 -8.20
CA ARG A 147 14.95 -1.11 -8.31
C ARG A 147 16.12 -0.65 -7.43
N LEU A 148 16.02 0.50 -6.76
CA LEU A 148 17.12 1.02 -5.93
C LEU A 148 17.23 0.36 -4.55
N ALA A 149 16.22 -0.41 -4.12
CA ALA A 149 16.26 -1.14 -2.86
C ALA A 149 16.81 -2.57 -3.00
N ASP A 150 16.68 -3.21 -4.17
CA ASP A 150 17.21 -4.56 -4.42
C ASP A 150 18.71 -4.59 -4.75
N ASP A 151 19.28 -3.46 -5.19
CA ASP A 151 20.74 -3.33 -5.45
C ASP A 151 21.53 -2.90 -4.20
N ALA A 152 20.84 -2.54 -3.11
CA ALA A 152 21.43 -2.31 -1.79
C ALA A 152 21.35 -3.61 -0.99
N GLY A 153 22.17 -4.59 -1.36
CA GLY A 153 22.27 -5.86 -0.65
C GLY A 153 22.47 -5.66 0.85
N TYR A 154 21.45 -6.04 1.62
CA TYR A 154 21.52 -6.44 3.01
C TYR A 154 20.95 -7.86 3.13
#